data_AF-A0A8S3QR29-F1
#
_entry.id   AF-A0A8S3QR29-F1
#
_cell.length_a   1.000
_cell.length_b   1.000
_cell.length_c   1.000
_cell.angle_alpha   90.00
_cell.angle_beta   90.00
_cell.angle_gamma   90.00
#
_symmetry.space_group_name_H-M   'P 1'
#
loop_
_entity.id
_entity.type
_entity.pdbx_description
1 polymer ?
#
loop_
_entity_poly.entity_id
_entity_poly.type
_entity_poly.pdbx_seq_one_letter_code
_entity_poly.pdbx_strand_id
1 'polypeptide(L)'
;MLSLDDNITMGAPQRLGAPIEWRNINSIQGHSLEEINLKEYLKSLREQTKALVKTVDLHEEAQNSDFNGGFLKIESQNTMSQLKLTKPAPEFRGTAVVNGEFKDISLADYRGKYVVFFFYPLDFTFVCPTEIIAFSDRAEEFRSINCEVVACSVDSHFSHLAWVNTPRKQGGLGNMKIPLLSDITKEISKSYNVLKEDEGIAFRGLFVIDDKGNLRQMTVNDLPVGRSVDETLRLVQAFQFTDKHGEVCPAGWKPGADTMKPDPKGSQEYFGKHSK
;
A
#
# COMPACT_ATOMS: atom_id res chain seq x y z
N MET A 1 8.33 25.53 51.32
CA MET A 1 7.65 25.89 52.58
C MET A 1 7.02 27.26 52.37
N LEU A 2 5.73 27.28 52.03
CA LEU A 2 4.72 28.30 52.31
C LEU A 2 3.45 27.89 51.54
N SER A 3 2.54 27.27 52.29
CA SER A 3 1.10 27.06 52.07
C SER A 3 0.35 28.40 52.28
N LEU A 4 -0.87 28.68 51.82
CA LEU A 4 -2.22 28.08 52.01
C LEU A 4 -3.17 28.77 50.99
N ASP A 5 -4.00 28.04 50.23
CA ASP A 5 -5.48 27.86 50.37
C ASP A 5 -6.32 29.14 50.10
N ASP A 6 -7.38 29.15 49.28
CA ASP A 6 -8.63 28.39 49.45
C ASP A 6 -9.47 28.19 48.17
N ASN A 7 -9.97 26.94 48.04
CA ASN A 7 -11.30 26.46 47.64
C ASN A 7 -12.29 27.33 46.83
N ILE A 8 -12.93 26.72 45.82
CA ILE A 8 -14.40 26.53 45.72
C ILE A 8 -14.73 25.41 44.72
N THR A 9 -15.81 24.70 45.06
CA THR A 9 -16.28 23.35 44.74
C THR A 9 -16.88 23.08 43.35
N MET A 10 -16.93 21.77 43.03
CA MET A 10 -17.48 21.10 41.86
C MET A 10 -18.99 21.30 41.59
N GLY A 11 -19.36 21.24 40.31
CA GLY A 11 -20.71 20.90 39.83
C GLY A 11 -20.64 20.28 38.43
N ALA A 12 -21.13 19.04 38.29
CA ALA A 12 -21.22 18.27 37.04
C ALA A 12 -22.63 18.42 36.39
N PRO A 13 -22.94 17.79 35.23
CA PRO A 13 -23.34 18.48 34.00
C PRO A 13 -24.85 18.43 33.69
N GLN A 14 -25.34 19.38 32.88
CA GLN A 14 -26.65 19.27 32.23
C GLN A 14 -26.53 19.51 30.72
N ARG A 15 -27.01 18.52 29.94
CA ARG A 15 -27.36 18.68 28.52
C ARG A 15 -28.76 19.31 28.43
N LEU A 16 -28.98 20.20 27.45
CA LEU A 16 -30.23 20.32 26.67
C LEU A 16 -29.98 21.30 25.51
N GLY A 17 -30.35 20.89 24.29
CA GLY A 17 -30.14 21.66 23.07
C GLY A 17 -31.15 22.79 22.85
N ALA A 18 -30.70 23.81 22.11
CA ALA A 18 -31.54 24.77 21.40
C ALA A 18 -30.74 25.37 20.21
N PRO A 19 -31.39 25.81 19.12
CA PRO A 19 -30.75 26.10 17.83
C PRO A 19 -30.01 27.45 17.81
N ILE A 20 -28.92 27.52 17.04
CA ILE A 20 -28.14 28.74 16.82
C ILE A 20 -28.90 29.65 15.84
N GLU A 21 -29.37 30.80 16.32
CA GLU A 21 -29.83 31.91 15.48
C GLU A 21 -28.63 32.65 14.86
N TRP A 22 -28.62 32.75 13.53
CA TRP A 22 -27.68 33.60 12.80
C TRP A 22 -28.12 35.06 12.87
N ARG A 23 -27.47 35.86 13.73
CA ARG A 23 -27.65 37.32 13.75
C ARG A 23 -26.87 37.96 12.60
N ASN A 24 -27.60 38.78 11.83
CA ASN A 24 -27.11 39.67 10.79
C ASN A 24 -25.88 40.47 11.22
N ILE A 25 -24.77 40.31 10.49
CA ILE A 25 -23.62 41.21 10.56
C ILE A 25 -23.74 42.15 9.36
N ASN A 26 -24.19 43.40 9.60
CA ASN A 26 -24.07 44.49 8.65
C ASN A 26 -23.57 45.73 9.39
N SER A 27 -22.25 45.86 9.52
CA SER A 27 -21.60 47.15 9.76
C SER A 27 -20.10 47.10 9.49
N ILE A 28 -19.69 47.15 8.22
CA ILE A 28 -18.43 47.80 7.84
C ILE A 28 -18.70 48.57 6.54
N GLN A 29 -18.68 49.90 6.63
CA GLN A 29 -18.74 50.82 5.50
C GLN A 29 -17.36 50.95 4.85
N GLY A 30 -17.37 51.06 3.52
CA GLY A 30 -16.34 51.76 2.76
C GLY A 30 -15.39 50.84 2.01
N HIS A 31 -15.77 50.45 0.80
CA HIS A 31 -14.95 50.48 -0.43
C HIS A 31 -15.88 50.15 -1.61
N SER A 32 -15.93 51.05 -2.59
CA SER A 32 -16.76 50.94 -3.81
C SER A 32 -16.26 49.78 -4.67
N LEU A 33 -17.08 48.75 -4.82
CA LEU A 33 -16.97 47.76 -5.88
C LEU A 33 -18.33 47.71 -6.57
N GLU A 34 -18.29 47.90 -7.89
CA GLU A 34 -19.44 47.80 -8.78
C GLU A 34 -20.31 46.60 -8.39
N GLU A 35 -21.61 46.83 -8.20
CA GLU A 35 -22.61 45.78 -8.09
C GLU A 35 -22.61 45.01 -9.42
N ILE A 36 -21.69 44.06 -9.53
CA ILE A 36 -21.69 43.03 -10.57
C ILE A 36 -23.05 42.39 -10.47
N ASN A 37 -23.89 42.67 -11.47
CA ASN A 37 -25.27 42.26 -11.53
C ASN A 37 -25.33 40.73 -11.59
N LEU A 38 -25.35 40.11 -10.40
CA LEU A 38 -25.32 38.67 -10.20
C LEU A 38 -26.44 37.97 -10.99
N LYS A 39 -27.55 38.68 -11.24
CA LYS A 39 -28.66 38.19 -12.04
C LYS A 39 -28.30 38.06 -13.52
N GLU A 40 -27.52 38.97 -14.09
CA GLU A 40 -27.05 38.86 -15.48
C GLU A 40 -26.01 37.76 -15.64
N TYR A 41 -25.11 37.62 -14.67
CA TYR A 41 -24.13 36.52 -14.66
C TYR A 41 -24.81 35.15 -14.57
N LEU A 42 -25.79 34.98 -13.67
CA LEU A 42 -26.56 33.74 -13.54
C LEU A 42 -27.45 33.47 -14.76
N LYS A 43 -27.97 34.52 -15.42
CA LYS A 43 -28.70 34.38 -16.67
C LYS A 43 -27.79 33.91 -17.80
N SER A 44 -26.59 34.47 -17.90
CA SER A 44 -25.55 34.05 -18.87
C SER A 44 -25.16 32.58 -18.66
N LEU A 45 -24.88 32.17 -17.41
CA LEU A 45 -24.56 30.78 -17.09
C LEU A 45 -25.69 29.82 -17.46
N ARG A 46 -26.95 30.16 -17.19
CA ARG A 46 -28.10 29.34 -17.57
C ARG A 46 -28.25 29.18 -19.08
N GLU A 47 -28.04 30.24 -19.85
CA GLU A 47 -28.10 30.16 -21.31
C GLU A 47 -26.92 29.35 -21.88
N GLN A 48 -25.73 29.45 -21.30
CA GLN A 48 -24.59 28.59 -21.65
C GLN A 48 -24.86 27.12 -21.32
N THR A 49 -25.46 26.82 -20.16
CA THR A 49 -25.85 25.44 -19.80
C THR A 49 -26.92 24.89 -20.74
N LYS A 50 -27.93 25.68 -21.12
CA LYS A 50 -28.95 25.26 -22.11
C LYS A 50 -28.34 25.02 -23.49
N ALA A 51 -27.40 25.86 -23.92
CA ALA A 51 -26.68 25.65 -25.17
C ALA A 51 -25.89 24.34 -25.12
N LEU A 52 -25.18 24.07 -24.02
CA LEU A 52 -24.41 22.83 -23.84
C LEU A 52 -25.32 21.59 -23.89
N VAL A 53 -26.43 21.60 -23.14
CA VAL A 53 -27.41 20.50 -23.12
C VAL A 53 -27.99 20.27 -24.52
N LYS A 54 -28.36 21.34 -25.24
CA LYS A 54 -28.85 21.21 -26.62
C LYS A 54 -27.77 20.68 -27.59
N THR A 55 -26.50 20.97 -27.33
CA THR A 55 -25.39 20.43 -28.14
C THR A 55 -25.16 18.95 -27.86
N VAL A 56 -25.38 18.51 -26.61
CA VAL A 56 -25.37 17.08 -26.22
C VAL A 56 -26.54 16.35 -26.87
N ASP A 57 -27.75 16.90 -26.80
CA ASP A 57 -28.95 16.29 -27.40
C ASP A 57 -28.83 16.19 -28.93
N LEU A 58 -28.29 17.22 -29.60
CA LEU A 58 -28.06 17.19 -31.05
C LEU A 58 -26.93 16.22 -31.46
N HIS A 59 -25.96 15.97 -30.58
CA HIS A 59 -24.94 14.94 -30.80
C HIS A 59 -25.51 13.52 -30.62
N GLU A 60 -26.50 13.37 -29.74
CA GLU A 60 -27.23 12.12 -29.48
C GLU A 60 -28.19 11.77 -30.64
N GLU A 61 -28.86 12.76 -31.22
CA GLU A 61 -29.72 12.56 -32.41
C GLU A 61 -28.92 12.28 -33.69
N ALA A 62 -27.75 12.90 -33.87
CA ALA A 62 -26.88 12.64 -35.03
C ALA A 62 -26.16 11.28 -34.96
N GLN A 63 -26.10 10.63 -33.79
CA GLN A 63 -25.48 9.31 -33.60
C GLN A 63 -26.49 8.15 -33.54
N ASN A 64 -27.81 8.42 -33.51
CA ASN A 64 -28.86 7.40 -33.43
C ASN A 64 -29.54 7.06 -34.76
N SER A 65 -29.15 7.66 -35.90
CA SER A 65 -29.68 7.30 -37.22
C SER A 65 -28.92 6.16 -37.91
N ASP A 66 -27.71 5.85 -37.45
CA ASP A 66 -26.88 4.77 -37.98
C ASP A 66 -26.46 3.86 -36.83
N PHE A 67 -27.07 2.67 -36.73
CA PHE A 67 -26.51 1.40 -36.24
C PHE A 67 -27.60 0.52 -35.62
N ASN A 68 -28.17 -0.31 -36.48
CA ASN A 68 -29.01 -1.44 -36.14
C ASN A 68 -28.10 -2.62 -35.73
N GLY A 69 -28.17 -3.05 -34.46
CA GLY A 69 -27.70 -4.38 -34.03
C GLY A 69 -26.39 -4.42 -33.24
N GLY A 70 -26.50 -4.93 -32.01
CA GLY A 70 -25.36 -5.45 -31.23
C GLY A 70 -25.17 -4.73 -29.90
N PHE A 71 -25.82 -5.25 -28.85
CA PHE A 71 -25.58 -4.88 -27.46
C PHE A 71 -24.13 -5.20 -27.07
N LEU A 72 -23.21 -4.24 -27.22
CA LEU A 72 -21.90 -4.29 -26.58
C LEU A 72 -22.01 -3.51 -25.27
N LYS A 73 -22.02 -4.25 -24.15
CA LYS A 73 -21.74 -3.70 -22.83
C LYS A 73 -20.36 -3.04 -22.86
N ILE A 74 -20.33 -1.70 -22.88
CA ILE A 74 -19.13 -0.97 -22.48
C ILE A 74 -19.16 -0.90 -20.95
N GLU A 75 -18.72 -1.99 -20.31
CA GLU A 75 -18.24 -1.87 -18.94
C GLU A 75 -16.86 -1.22 -19.03
N SER A 76 -16.77 0.06 -18.66
CA SER A 76 -15.51 0.68 -18.27
C SER A 76 -15.03 0.01 -16.98
N GLN A 77 -14.40 -1.16 -17.12
CA GLN A 77 -13.72 -1.83 -16.03
C GLN A 77 -12.36 -1.15 -15.84
N ASN A 78 -12.31 -0.10 -15.03
CA ASN A 78 -11.11 0.13 -14.22
C ASN A 78 -11.12 -0.91 -13.08
N THR A 79 -11.00 -2.19 -13.43
CA THR A 79 -10.81 -3.24 -12.43
C THR A 79 -9.44 -3.03 -11.83
N MET A 80 -9.37 -2.45 -10.62
CA MET A 80 -8.22 -2.66 -9.75
C MET A 80 -7.91 -4.15 -9.75
N SER A 81 -6.71 -4.53 -10.16
CA SER A 81 -6.32 -5.94 -10.19
C SER A 81 -6.43 -6.48 -8.76
N GLN A 82 -7.40 -7.37 -8.54
CA GLN A 82 -7.65 -7.89 -7.22
C GLN A 82 -6.43 -8.71 -6.78
N LEU A 83 -5.80 -8.31 -5.67
CA LEU A 83 -4.68 -9.02 -5.05
C LEU A 83 -5.06 -10.49 -4.80
N LYS A 84 -4.44 -11.40 -5.55
CA LYS A 84 -4.75 -12.84 -5.54
C LYS A 84 -3.49 -13.65 -5.68
N LEU A 85 -3.37 -14.70 -4.87
CA LEU A 85 -2.34 -15.72 -5.06
C LEU A 85 -2.43 -16.31 -6.47
N THR A 86 -1.29 -16.68 -7.05
CA THR A 86 -1.14 -17.26 -8.40
C THR A 86 -1.47 -16.33 -9.57
N LYS A 87 -1.79 -15.06 -9.30
CA LYS A 87 -2.01 -14.03 -10.31
C LYS A 87 -0.85 -13.03 -10.32
N PRO A 88 -0.68 -12.24 -11.40
CA PRO A 88 0.28 -11.15 -11.41
C PRO A 88 0.10 -10.26 -10.18
N ALA A 89 1.20 -9.94 -9.49
CA ALA A 89 1.17 -9.01 -8.38
C ALA A 89 0.82 -7.60 -8.88
N PRO A 90 0.13 -6.76 -8.09
CA PRO A 90 -0.13 -5.37 -8.46
C PRO A 90 1.19 -4.65 -8.78
N GLU A 91 1.23 -3.94 -9.91
CA GLU A 91 2.40 -3.17 -10.28
C GLU A 91 2.64 -2.03 -9.27
N PHE A 92 3.91 -1.78 -8.96
CA PHE A 92 4.33 -0.59 -8.22
C PHE A 92 5.39 0.16 -9.02
N ARG A 93 5.40 1.48 -8.87
CA ARG A 93 6.46 2.37 -9.34
C ARG A 93 6.54 3.57 -8.41
N GLY A 94 7.75 3.98 -8.06
CA GLY A 94 7.96 5.17 -7.26
C GLY A 94 9.43 5.43 -6.99
N THR A 95 9.68 6.56 -6.34
CA THR A 95 11.02 6.95 -5.92
C THR A 95 11.40 6.22 -4.63
N ALA A 96 12.57 5.60 -4.64
CA ALA A 96 13.15 4.91 -3.49
C ALA A 96 14.50 5.50 -3.12
N VAL A 97 14.93 5.27 -1.88
CA VAL A 97 16.32 5.46 -1.46
C VAL A 97 17.08 4.16 -1.74
N VAL A 98 18.10 4.23 -2.58
CA VAL A 98 18.98 3.11 -2.97
C VAL A 98 20.42 3.55 -2.79
N ASN A 99 21.19 2.87 -1.93
CA ASN A 99 22.58 3.23 -1.62
C ASN A 99 22.77 4.72 -1.23
N GLY A 100 21.78 5.32 -0.55
CA GLY A 100 21.82 6.73 -0.13
C GLY A 100 21.40 7.74 -1.21
N GLU A 101 21.00 7.28 -2.40
CA GLU A 101 20.56 8.15 -3.50
C GLU A 101 19.09 7.93 -3.83
N PHE A 102 18.44 8.95 -4.40
CA PHE A 102 17.09 8.81 -4.92
C PHE A 102 17.11 8.14 -6.29
N LYS A 103 16.33 7.06 -6.42
CA LYS A 103 16.20 6.30 -7.66
C LYS A 103 14.75 5.87 -7.85
N ASP A 104 14.24 6.05 -9.06
CA ASP A 104 12.97 5.46 -9.45
C ASP A 104 13.14 3.95 -9.64
N ILE A 105 12.25 3.18 -9.01
CA ILE A 105 12.16 1.74 -9.16
C ILE A 105 10.71 1.33 -9.44
N SER A 106 10.56 0.15 -10.03
CA SER A 106 9.28 -0.46 -10.34
C SER A 106 9.35 -1.97 -10.17
N LEU A 107 8.20 -2.64 -10.04
CA LEU A 107 8.16 -4.10 -9.99
C LEU A 107 8.73 -4.75 -11.26
N ALA A 108 8.57 -4.07 -12.41
CA ALA A 108 9.12 -4.52 -13.69
C ALA A 108 10.66 -4.61 -13.71
N ASP A 109 11.36 -3.79 -12.92
CA ASP A 109 12.83 -3.81 -12.84
C ASP A 109 13.38 -5.11 -12.23
N TYR A 110 12.52 -5.90 -11.59
CA TYR A 110 12.87 -7.16 -10.92
C TYR A 110 12.45 -8.41 -11.70
N ARG A 111 11.99 -8.28 -12.96
CA ARG A 111 11.64 -9.46 -13.78
C ARG A 111 12.82 -10.42 -13.92
N GLY A 112 12.52 -11.72 -13.84
CA GLY A 112 13.54 -12.77 -13.80
C GLY A 112 14.17 -13.00 -12.42
N LYS A 113 13.75 -12.27 -11.38
CA LYS A 113 14.14 -12.48 -9.98
C LYS A 113 12.92 -12.67 -9.11
N TYR A 114 13.06 -13.45 -8.04
CA TYR A 114 12.10 -13.41 -6.96
C TYR A 114 12.16 -12.06 -6.23
N VAL A 115 11.04 -11.59 -5.69
CA VAL A 115 10.97 -10.35 -4.91
C VAL A 115 10.26 -10.60 -3.59
N VAL A 116 10.93 -10.27 -2.49
CA VAL A 116 10.27 -10.04 -1.20
C VAL A 116 9.93 -8.56 -1.12
N PHE A 117 8.66 -8.24 -1.27
CA PHE A 117 8.15 -6.88 -1.17
C PHE A 117 7.38 -6.73 0.14
N PHE A 118 7.84 -5.84 1.03
CA PHE A 118 7.23 -5.72 2.35
C PHE A 118 6.97 -4.27 2.75
N PHE A 119 5.83 -4.07 3.39
CA PHE A 119 5.38 -2.81 3.95
C PHE A 119 5.73 -2.72 5.43
N TYR A 120 5.97 -1.51 5.91
CA TYR A 120 6.06 -1.19 7.33
C TYR A 120 5.25 0.09 7.63
N PRO A 121 4.76 0.25 8.88
CA PRO A 121 3.89 1.37 9.22
C PRO A 121 4.45 2.77 8.93
N LEU A 122 5.56 3.13 9.58
CA LEU A 122 6.12 4.48 9.58
C LEU A 122 7.62 4.48 9.89
N ASP A 123 8.33 5.44 9.29
CA ASP A 123 9.68 5.85 9.67
C ASP A 123 9.75 6.32 11.14
N PHE A 124 10.94 6.25 11.75
CA PHE A 124 11.22 6.75 13.12
C PHE A 124 10.34 6.16 14.24
N THR A 125 9.84 4.93 14.05
CA THR A 125 9.07 4.18 15.06
C THR A 125 9.86 2.97 15.62
N PHE A 126 9.21 2.05 16.34
CA PHE A 126 9.90 1.08 17.21
C PHE A 126 10.24 -0.25 16.54
N VAL A 127 9.24 -0.98 16.03
CA VAL A 127 9.45 -2.32 15.44
C VAL A 127 9.99 -2.22 14.02
N CYS A 128 9.56 -1.22 13.25
CA CYS A 128 9.93 -1.01 11.85
C CYS A 128 11.45 -1.04 11.58
N PRO A 129 12.30 -0.31 12.33
CA PRO A 129 13.74 -0.35 12.07
C PRO A 129 14.34 -1.74 12.28
N THR A 130 13.80 -2.52 13.24
CA THR A 130 14.31 -3.87 13.52
C THR A 130 14.10 -4.82 12.33
N GLU A 131 12.95 -4.73 11.65
CA GLU A 131 12.64 -5.56 10.49
C GLU A 131 13.48 -5.15 9.27
N ILE A 132 13.55 -3.85 8.99
CA ILE A 132 14.30 -3.31 7.84
C ILE A 132 15.79 -3.64 7.98
N ILE A 133 16.35 -3.46 9.18
CA ILE A 133 17.74 -3.81 9.49
C ILE A 133 17.98 -5.30 9.32
N ALA A 134 17.09 -6.16 9.84
CA ALA A 134 17.27 -7.61 9.76
C ALA A 134 17.28 -8.11 8.30
N PHE A 135 16.39 -7.59 7.44
CA PHE A 135 16.41 -7.90 6.01
C PHE A 135 17.63 -7.29 5.32
N SER A 136 18.01 -6.05 5.63
CA SER A 136 19.19 -5.39 5.05
C SER A 136 20.48 -6.14 5.37
N ASP A 137 20.69 -6.55 6.62
CA ASP A 137 21.90 -7.24 7.06
C ASP A 137 22.04 -8.62 6.39
N ARG A 138 20.91 -9.27 6.10
CA ARG A 138 20.82 -10.59 5.44
C ARG A 138 20.47 -10.53 3.95
N ALA A 139 20.53 -9.36 3.32
CA ALA A 139 20.13 -9.18 1.91
C ALA A 139 20.91 -10.11 0.95
N GLU A 140 22.16 -10.43 1.27
CA GLU A 140 22.99 -11.33 0.46
C GLU A 140 22.48 -12.78 0.46
N GLU A 141 21.80 -13.24 1.53
CA GLU A 141 21.20 -14.57 1.54
C GLU A 141 20.08 -14.67 0.49
N PHE A 142 19.28 -13.63 0.34
CA PHE A 142 18.25 -13.55 -0.71
C PHE A 142 18.87 -13.43 -2.10
N ARG A 143 19.88 -12.57 -2.29
CA ARG A 143 20.56 -12.39 -3.58
C ARG A 143 21.24 -13.67 -4.06
N SER A 144 21.81 -14.45 -3.14
CA SER A 144 22.46 -15.72 -3.46
C SER A 144 21.52 -16.75 -4.11
N ILE A 145 20.22 -16.61 -3.88
CA ILE A 145 19.16 -17.44 -4.48
C ILE A 145 18.34 -16.65 -5.52
N ASN A 146 18.91 -15.62 -6.15
CA ASN A 146 18.24 -14.80 -7.17
C ASN A 146 16.93 -14.15 -6.68
N CYS A 147 16.95 -13.64 -5.44
CA CYS A 147 15.84 -12.90 -4.84
C CYS A 147 16.30 -11.51 -4.37
N GLU A 148 15.51 -10.48 -4.66
CA GLU A 148 15.71 -9.12 -4.12
C GLU A 148 14.68 -8.82 -3.03
N VAL A 149 15.01 -7.88 -2.15
CA VAL A 149 14.15 -7.43 -1.06
C VAL A 149 13.91 -5.92 -1.20
N VAL A 150 12.66 -5.49 -1.08
CA VAL A 150 12.25 -4.08 -1.17
C VAL A 150 11.32 -3.77 0.01
N ALA A 151 11.65 -2.72 0.77
CA ALA A 151 10.81 -2.19 1.84
C ALA A 151 9.99 -1.00 1.34
N CYS A 152 8.77 -0.82 1.85
CA CYS A 152 7.91 0.30 1.48
C CYS A 152 7.13 0.85 2.68
N SER A 153 6.95 2.16 2.76
CA SER A 153 5.96 2.79 3.63
C SER A 153 5.34 4.00 2.95
N VAL A 154 4.39 4.63 3.64
CA VAL A 154 3.71 5.85 3.18
C VAL A 154 4.54 7.12 3.37
N ASP A 155 5.74 7.01 3.94
CA ASP A 155 6.63 8.15 4.17
C ASP A 155 7.28 8.61 2.85
N SER A 156 7.78 9.85 2.84
CA SER A 156 8.49 10.38 1.67
C SER A 156 9.91 9.82 1.55
N HIS A 157 10.45 9.78 0.32
CA HIS A 157 11.85 9.43 0.09
C HIS A 157 12.84 10.35 0.82
N PHE A 158 12.47 11.60 1.12
CA PHE A 158 13.26 12.49 1.98
C PHE A 158 13.33 12.00 3.43
N SER A 159 12.20 11.54 3.97
CA SER A 159 12.14 10.93 5.32
C SER A 159 13.00 9.68 5.39
N HIS A 160 12.89 8.80 4.39
CA HIS A 160 13.72 7.61 4.30
C HIS A 160 15.22 7.94 4.31
N LEU A 161 15.65 8.94 3.53
CA LEU A 161 17.06 9.33 3.48
C LEU A 161 17.53 9.89 4.83
N ALA A 162 16.71 10.71 5.49
CA ALA A 162 17.02 11.18 6.84
C ALA A 162 17.14 10.02 7.84
N TRP A 163 16.29 9.01 7.73
CA TRP A 163 16.30 7.85 8.62
C TRP A 163 17.48 6.90 8.37
N VAL A 164 17.87 6.71 7.10
CA VAL A 164 19.11 6.04 6.67
C VAL A 164 20.34 6.75 7.25
N ASN A 165 20.36 8.08 7.22
CA ASN A 165 21.45 8.88 7.77
C ASN A 165 21.47 8.93 9.31
N THR A 166 20.41 8.47 9.97
CA THR A 166 20.35 8.40 11.43
C THR A 166 21.07 7.12 11.92
N PRO A 167 21.99 7.21 12.89
CA PRO A 167 22.67 6.03 13.43
C PRO A 167 21.71 5.04 14.10
N ARG A 168 21.97 3.72 13.96
CA ARG A 168 21.18 2.66 14.60
C ARG A 168 21.03 2.82 16.12
N LYS A 169 22.07 3.34 16.80
CA LYS A 169 22.04 3.62 18.25
C LYS A 169 21.01 4.69 18.67
N GLN A 170 20.52 5.49 17.71
CA GLN A 170 19.52 6.52 17.91
C GLN A 170 18.16 6.12 17.31
N GLY A 171 17.96 4.83 17.00
CA GLY A 171 16.73 4.35 16.35
C GLY A 171 16.69 4.57 14.83
N GLY A 172 17.80 4.95 14.21
CA GLY A 172 17.94 5.04 12.77
C GLY A 172 18.25 3.70 12.08
N LEU A 173 18.40 3.73 10.76
CA LEU A 173 18.70 2.52 9.98
C LEU A 173 20.21 2.32 9.74
N GLY A 174 20.96 3.41 9.57
CA GLY A 174 22.33 3.36 9.05
C GLY A 174 22.37 2.93 7.58
N ASN A 175 23.55 2.50 7.10
CA ASN A 175 23.71 2.07 5.71
C ASN A 175 22.79 0.89 5.37
N MET A 176 21.98 1.03 4.31
CA MET A 176 20.99 0.05 3.87
C MET A 176 21.44 -0.65 2.60
N LYS A 177 21.26 -1.98 2.57
CA LYS A 177 21.51 -2.81 1.39
C LYS A 177 20.25 -3.11 0.59
N ILE A 178 19.08 -2.65 1.03
CA ILE A 178 17.79 -2.84 0.35
C ILE A 178 17.16 -1.48 0.02
N PRO A 179 16.39 -1.36 -1.08
CA PRO A 179 15.66 -0.15 -1.39
C PRO A 179 14.56 0.16 -0.36
N LEU A 180 14.39 1.45 -0.04
CA LEU A 180 13.25 1.98 0.71
C LEU A 180 12.35 2.78 -0.23
N LEU A 181 11.23 2.20 -0.64
CA LEU A 181 10.27 2.78 -1.58
C LEU A 181 9.25 3.66 -0.85
N SER A 182 9.09 4.89 -1.32
CA SER A 182 8.10 5.84 -0.80
C SER A 182 6.76 5.69 -1.53
N ASP A 183 5.70 5.38 -0.80
CA ASP A 183 4.31 5.33 -1.25
C ASP A 183 3.50 6.52 -0.67
N ILE A 184 3.99 7.73 -0.92
CA ILE A 184 3.40 8.96 -0.36
C ILE A 184 1.91 9.14 -0.72
N THR A 185 1.51 8.63 -1.91
CA THR A 185 0.13 8.66 -2.40
C THR A 185 -0.76 7.57 -1.78
N LYS A 186 -0.16 6.56 -1.15
CA LYS A 186 -0.81 5.40 -0.53
C LYS A 186 -1.45 4.42 -1.53
N GLU A 187 -1.22 4.64 -2.82
CA GLU A 187 -1.85 3.82 -3.87
C GLU A 187 -1.22 2.43 -3.95
N ILE A 188 0.07 2.30 -3.63
CA ILE A 188 0.75 1.00 -3.59
C ILE A 188 0.23 0.19 -2.39
N SER A 189 0.09 0.82 -1.22
CA SER A 189 -0.46 0.19 -0.01
C SER A 189 -1.91 -0.22 -0.19
N LYS A 190 -2.72 0.57 -0.93
CA LYS A 190 -4.10 0.21 -1.30
C LYS A 190 -4.14 -0.98 -2.25
N SER A 191 -3.33 -0.98 -3.32
CA SER A 191 -3.36 -2.08 -4.31
C SER A 191 -2.92 -3.41 -3.72
N TYR A 192 -2.06 -3.38 -2.69
CA TYR A 192 -1.66 -4.54 -1.90
C TYR A 192 -2.57 -4.82 -0.69
N ASN A 193 -3.71 -4.13 -0.54
CA ASN A 193 -4.69 -4.32 0.54
C ASN A 193 -4.09 -4.27 1.96
N VAL A 194 -3.10 -3.40 2.19
CA VAL A 194 -2.41 -3.26 3.49
C VAL A 194 -2.52 -1.86 4.07
N LEU A 195 -3.14 -0.91 3.37
CA LEU A 195 -3.43 0.40 3.94
C LEU A 195 -4.45 0.29 5.08
N LYS A 196 -4.07 0.76 6.27
CA LYS A 196 -4.96 1.02 7.40
C LYS A 196 -5.59 2.40 7.19
N GLU A 197 -6.74 2.44 6.52
CA GLU A 197 -7.35 3.68 6.02
C GLU A 197 -7.65 4.72 7.11
N ASP A 198 -8.03 4.29 8.30
CA ASP A 198 -8.37 5.16 9.43
C ASP A 198 -7.15 5.85 10.08
N GLU A 199 -5.94 5.31 9.86
CA GLU A 199 -4.69 5.91 10.36
C GLU A 199 -3.77 6.42 9.25
N GLY A 200 -4.03 6.07 7.98
CA GLY A 200 -3.23 6.50 6.85
C GLY A 200 -1.83 5.87 6.78
N ILE A 201 -1.64 4.71 7.42
CA ILE A 201 -0.38 3.94 7.48
C ILE A 201 -0.57 2.53 6.92
N ALA A 202 0.50 1.81 6.61
CA ALA A 202 0.40 0.41 6.20
C ALA A 202 0.47 -0.55 7.41
N PHE A 203 -0.29 -1.65 7.35
CA PHE A 203 -0.03 -2.83 8.17
C PHE A 203 1.32 -3.47 7.79
N ARG A 204 1.81 -4.41 8.61
CA ARG A 204 3.04 -5.16 8.34
C ARG A 204 2.81 -6.27 7.30
N GLY A 205 2.49 -5.87 6.07
CA GLY A 205 2.31 -6.76 4.93
C GLY A 205 3.62 -7.18 4.30
N LEU A 206 3.80 -8.46 3.98
CA LEU A 206 4.94 -9.01 3.25
C LEU A 206 4.42 -9.90 2.13
N PHE A 207 5.01 -9.77 0.95
CA PHE A 207 4.60 -10.46 -0.26
C PHE A 207 5.80 -11.12 -0.91
N VAL A 208 5.67 -12.40 -1.26
CA VAL A 208 6.66 -13.11 -2.10
C VAL A 208 6.11 -13.17 -3.52
N ILE A 209 6.86 -12.59 -4.45
CA ILE A 209 6.55 -12.51 -5.87
C ILE A 209 7.60 -13.32 -6.64
N ASP A 210 7.17 -14.19 -7.55
CA ASP A 210 8.09 -15.02 -8.34
C ASP A 210 8.78 -14.26 -9.47
N ASP A 211 9.71 -14.95 -10.14
CA ASP A 211 10.49 -14.46 -11.28
C ASP A 211 9.65 -14.04 -12.49
N LYS A 212 8.39 -14.50 -12.56
CA LYS A 212 7.41 -14.16 -13.59
C LYS A 212 6.48 -13.01 -13.17
N GLY A 213 6.66 -12.48 -11.95
CA GLY A 213 5.84 -11.40 -11.41
C GLY A 213 4.51 -11.87 -10.79
N ASN A 214 4.34 -13.15 -10.50
CA ASN A 214 3.11 -13.66 -9.86
C ASN A 214 3.26 -13.69 -8.34
N LEU A 215 2.18 -13.35 -7.65
CA LEU A 215 2.12 -13.42 -6.19
C LEU A 215 2.04 -14.87 -5.71
N ARG A 216 2.97 -15.27 -4.83
CA ARG A 216 3.09 -16.64 -4.31
C ARG A 216 2.69 -16.75 -2.84
N GLN A 217 2.89 -15.69 -2.07
CA GLN A 217 2.64 -15.71 -0.63
C GLN A 217 2.35 -14.30 -0.10
N MET A 218 1.52 -14.22 0.94
CA MET A 218 1.24 -12.99 1.68
C MET A 218 1.22 -13.27 3.19
N THR A 219 1.93 -12.47 3.97
CA THR A 219 1.86 -12.43 5.44
C THR A 219 1.47 -11.03 5.86
N VAL A 220 0.41 -10.87 6.65
CA VAL A 220 0.03 -9.57 7.21
C VAL A 220 -0.04 -9.70 8.72
N ASN A 221 0.84 -8.99 9.41
CA ASN A 221 0.79 -8.87 10.86
C ASN A 221 0.08 -7.57 11.25
N ASP A 222 -0.60 -7.60 12.40
CA ASP A 222 -0.99 -6.39 13.11
C ASP A 222 0.27 -5.60 13.56
N LEU A 223 0.09 -4.33 13.93
CA LEU A 223 1.15 -3.37 14.21
C LEU A 223 2.15 -3.80 15.31
N PRO A 224 1.80 -4.48 16.42
CA PRO A 224 2.74 -4.70 17.52
C PRO A 224 3.72 -5.88 17.32
N VAL A 225 3.53 -6.73 16.30
CA VAL A 225 4.30 -7.98 16.15
C VAL A 225 5.14 -7.98 14.87
N GLY A 226 6.46 -8.01 15.01
CA GLY A 226 7.41 -8.10 13.89
C GLY A 226 7.40 -9.46 13.18
N ARG A 227 7.90 -9.48 11.94
CA ARG A 227 8.02 -10.66 11.07
C ARG A 227 9.35 -11.39 11.26
N SER A 228 9.43 -12.60 10.68
CA SER A 228 10.63 -13.42 10.69
C SER A 228 11.31 -13.45 9.31
N VAL A 229 12.60 -13.06 9.27
CA VAL A 229 13.45 -13.17 8.08
C VAL A 229 13.71 -14.64 7.74
N ASP A 230 13.87 -15.51 8.74
CA ASP A 230 14.11 -16.94 8.54
C ASP A 230 12.95 -17.64 7.84
N GLU A 231 11.72 -17.35 8.27
CA GLU A 231 10.53 -17.92 7.63
C GLU A 231 10.37 -17.39 6.21
N THR A 232 10.66 -16.11 5.99
CA THR A 232 10.62 -15.52 4.65
C THR A 232 11.62 -16.19 3.71
N LEU A 233 12.86 -16.37 4.16
CA LEU A 233 13.90 -17.05 3.37
C LEU A 233 13.52 -18.51 3.08
N ARG A 234 12.99 -19.23 4.08
CA ARG A 234 12.50 -20.61 3.93
C ARG A 234 11.40 -20.71 2.87
N LEU A 235 10.45 -19.77 2.87
CA LEU A 235 9.37 -19.74 1.89
C LEU A 235 9.88 -19.48 0.46
N VAL A 236 10.80 -18.53 0.27
CA VAL A 236 11.42 -18.28 -1.05
C VAL A 236 12.12 -19.54 -1.55
N GLN A 237 12.93 -20.19 -0.70
CA GLN A 237 13.62 -21.44 -1.03
C GLN A 237 12.65 -22.57 -1.39
N ALA A 238 11.53 -22.68 -0.66
CA ALA A 238 10.51 -23.68 -0.92
C ALA A 238 9.83 -23.46 -2.28
N PHE A 239 9.40 -22.23 -2.59
CA PHE A 239 8.78 -21.94 -3.89
C PHE A 239 9.74 -22.20 -5.05
N GLN A 240 10.99 -21.77 -4.95
CA GLN A 240 12.01 -22.04 -5.97
C GLN A 240 12.27 -23.54 -6.15
N PHE A 241 12.26 -24.32 -5.07
CA PHE A 241 12.35 -25.77 -5.16
C PHE A 241 11.16 -26.35 -5.94
N THR A 242 9.92 -25.98 -5.58
CA THR A 242 8.73 -26.49 -6.26
C THR A 242 8.67 -26.08 -7.72
N ASP A 243 9.10 -24.87 -8.07
CA ASP A 243 9.14 -24.37 -9.45
C ASP A 243 10.14 -25.15 -10.31
N LYS A 244 11.27 -25.58 -9.72
CA LYS A 244 12.32 -26.31 -10.42
C LYS A 244 12.04 -27.82 -10.53
N HIS A 245 11.48 -28.42 -9.49
CA HIS A 245 11.40 -29.88 -9.36
C HIS A 245 10.00 -30.45 -9.62
N GLY A 246 8.93 -29.64 -9.53
CA GLY A 246 7.55 -30.12 -9.68
C GLY A 246 7.05 -31.00 -8.53
N GLU A 247 7.85 -31.18 -7.48
CA GLU A 247 7.45 -31.79 -6.21
C GLU A 247 6.86 -30.74 -5.26
N VAL A 248 6.25 -31.18 -4.15
CA VAL A 248 5.72 -30.31 -3.11
C VAL A 248 6.52 -30.41 -1.81
N CYS A 249 6.60 -29.28 -1.10
CA CYS A 249 7.29 -29.15 0.18
C CYS A 249 6.32 -29.37 1.34
N PRO A 250 6.56 -30.34 2.25
CA PRO A 250 5.75 -30.57 3.45
C PRO A 250 5.80 -29.42 4.48
N ALA A 251 4.98 -29.54 5.53
CA ALA A 251 4.97 -28.59 6.64
C ALA A 251 6.36 -28.48 7.30
N GLY A 252 6.84 -27.25 7.50
CA GLY A 252 8.15 -26.99 8.09
C GLY A 252 9.35 -27.36 7.21
N TRP A 253 9.15 -27.65 5.92
CA TRP A 253 10.23 -28.00 4.99
C TRP A 253 11.34 -26.94 4.98
N LYS A 254 12.58 -27.42 4.96
CA LYS A 254 13.83 -26.65 4.78
C LYS A 254 14.69 -27.34 3.72
N PRO A 255 15.63 -26.63 3.08
CA PRO A 255 16.54 -27.24 2.12
C PRO A 255 17.19 -28.53 2.64
N GLY A 256 17.13 -29.60 1.84
CA GLY A 256 17.63 -30.93 2.18
C GLY A 256 16.63 -31.85 2.89
N ALA A 257 15.46 -31.35 3.30
CA ALA A 257 14.40 -32.19 3.84
C ALA A 257 13.63 -32.93 2.73
N ASP A 258 13.02 -34.05 3.10
CA ASP A 258 12.21 -34.87 2.19
C ASP A 258 11.02 -34.07 1.61
N THR A 259 10.72 -34.37 0.36
CA THR A 259 9.64 -33.78 -0.44
C THR A 259 8.68 -34.86 -0.92
N MET A 260 7.60 -34.45 -1.59
CA MET A 260 6.54 -35.36 -1.99
C MET A 260 6.13 -35.11 -3.45
N LYS A 261 5.99 -36.18 -4.22
CA LYS A 261 5.39 -36.12 -5.56
C LYS A 261 3.89 -35.83 -5.43
N PRO A 262 3.32 -34.85 -6.15
CA PRO A 262 1.91 -34.49 -6.07
C PRO A 262 1.02 -35.49 -6.85
N ASP A 263 1.17 -36.77 -6.57
CA ASP A 263 0.44 -37.89 -7.17
C ASP A 263 0.02 -38.89 -6.09
N PRO A 264 -1.21 -39.44 -6.10
CA PRO A 264 -1.68 -40.38 -5.08
C PRO A 264 -0.82 -41.63 -4.88
N LYS A 265 -0.07 -42.09 -5.88
CA LYS A 265 0.84 -43.25 -5.75
C LYS A 265 2.25 -42.80 -5.35
N GLY A 266 2.79 -41.78 -6.01
CA GLY A 266 4.13 -41.24 -5.76
C GLY A 266 4.27 -40.64 -4.36
N SER A 267 3.20 -40.06 -3.81
CA SER A 267 3.19 -39.55 -2.44
C SER A 267 3.34 -40.63 -1.36
N GLN A 268 3.03 -41.89 -1.67
CA GLN A 268 3.16 -43.01 -0.73
C GLN A 268 4.62 -43.27 -0.34
N GLU A 269 5.58 -42.91 -1.20
CA GLU A 269 7.02 -42.97 -0.89
C GLU A 269 7.36 -42.11 0.32
N TYR A 270 6.86 -40.87 0.35
CA TYR A 270 7.00 -39.95 1.47
C TYR A 270 6.28 -40.48 2.71
N PHE A 271 5.00 -40.84 2.59
CA PHE A 271 4.21 -41.29 3.75
C PHE A 271 4.73 -42.60 4.36
N GLY A 272 5.27 -43.51 3.55
CA GLY A 272 5.90 -44.74 4.05
C GLY A 272 7.11 -44.44 4.92
N LYS A 273 7.99 -43.53 4.49
CA LYS A 273 9.18 -43.12 5.24
C LYS A 273 8.87 -42.36 6.53
N HIS A 274 7.76 -41.62 6.57
CA HIS A 274 7.36 -40.77 7.71
C HIS A 274 6.20 -41.32 8.54
N SER A 275 5.78 -42.57 8.27
CA SER A 275 4.79 -43.25 9.10
C SER A 275 5.38 -43.55 10.50
N LYS A 276 4.64 -43.18 11.55
CA LYS A 276 4.98 -43.48 12.94
C LYS A 276 4.44 -44.85 13.34
#